data_AF-A0A3D1HDX4-F1
#
_entry.id   AF-A0A3D1HDX4-F1
#
_cell.length_a   1.000
_cell.length_b   1.000
_cell.length_c   1.000
_cell.angle_alpha   90.00
_cell.angle_beta   90.00
_cell.angle_gamma   90.00
#
_symmetry.space_group_name_H-M   'P 1'
#
loop_
_entity.id
_entity.type
_entity.pdbx_description
1 polymer ?
#
loop_
_entity_poly.entity_id
_entity_poly.type
_entity_poly.pdbx_seq_one_letter_code
_entity_poly.pdbx_strand_id
1 'polypeptide(L)'
;DITLEYMQDRCEREPRVFEADPDAEYERVIDINLSDITPTVSCPHLPENTKPASELGDIKIDQVVIGSCTNGRMEDMEAAY
;
A
#
# COMPACT_ATOMS: atom_id res chain seq x y z
N ASP A 1 -6.80 -16.40 2.65
CA ASP A 1 -7.72 -16.19 3.79
C ASP A 1 -8.31 -14.79 3.84
N ILE A 2 -7.52 -13.73 4.10
CA ILE A 2 -8.00 -12.34 4.19
C ILE A 2 -8.82 -11.91 2.95
N THR A 3 -8.36 -12.24 1.75
CA THR A 3 -9.08 -11.90 0.51
C THR A 3 -10.46 -12.54 0.43
N LEU A 4 -10.59 -13.81 0.82
CA LEU A 4 -11.87 -14.54 0.77
C LEU A 4 -12.83 -14.01 1.83
N GLU A 5 -12.33 -13.73 3.04
CA GLU A 5 -13.09 -13.07 4.11
C GLU A 5 -13.58 -11.68 3.68
N TYR A 6 -12.71 -10.87 3.05
CA TYR A 6 -13.10 -9.58 2.51
C TYR A 6 -14.21 -9.69 1.46
N MET A 7 -14.18 -10.73 0.63
CA MET A 7 -15.19 -10.96 -0.42
C MET A 7 -16.51 -11.51 0.11
N GLN A 8 -16.51 -12.11 1.30
CA GLN A 8 -17.70 -12.67 1.93
C GLN A 8 -18.79 -11.60 2.05
N ASP A 9 -20.00 -11.93 1.61
CA ASP A 9 -21.17 -11.04 1.57
C ASP A 9 -21.01 -9.76 0.71
N ARG A 10 -19.89 -9.63 -0.03
CA ARG A 10 -19.62 -8.52 -0.94
C ARG A 10 -19.65 -8.92 -2.42
N CYS A 11 -19.81 -10.20 -2.72
CA CYS A 11 -19.86 -10.74 -4.07
C CYS A 11 -21.17 -11.49 -4.31
N GLU A 12 -21.83 -11.20 -5.43
CA GLU A 12 -23.05 -11.92 -5.86
C GLU A 12 -22.74 -13.31 -6.46
N ARG A 13 -21.47 -13.56 -6.80
CA ARG A 13 -21.00 -14.78 -7.46
C ARG A 13 -19.93 -15.45 -6.61
N GLU A 14 -19.90 -16.77 -6.66
CA GLU A 14 -18.82 -17.53 -6.03
C GLU A 14 -17.48 -17.20 -6.70
N PRO A 15 -16.47 -16.78 -5.92
CA PRO A 15 -15.15 -16.48 -6.46
C PRO A 15 -14.43 -17.76 -6.85
N ARG A 16 -13.83 -17.74 -8.04
CA ARG A 16 -12.86 -18.75 -8.45
C ARG A 16 -11.45 -18.29 -8.07
N VAL A 17 -10.76 -19.08 -7.25
CA VAL A 17 -9.40 -18.78 -6.79
C VAL A 17 -8.39 -19.22 -7.85
N PHE A 18 -7.40 -18.37 -8.09
CA PHE A 18 -6.23 -18.65 -8.93
C PHE A 18 -4.98 -18.33 -8.13
N GLU A 19 -3.98 -19.21 -8.21
CA GLU A 19 -2.69 -19.07 -7.55
C GLU A 19 -1.58 -19.30 -8.58
N ALA A 20 -0.36 -18.83 -8.28
CA ALA A 20 0.79 -19.12 -9.12
C ALA A 20 1.13 -20.61 -9.07
N ASP A 21 1.62 -21.15 -10.19
CA ASP A 21 2.10 -22.52 -10.24
C ASP A 21 3.33 -22.69 -9.31
N PRO A 22 3.50 -23.85 -8.65
CA PRO A 22 4.63 -24.09 -7.75
C PRO A 22 6.02 -23.96 -8.41
N ASP A 23 6.09 -24.09 -9.73
CA ASP A 23 7.31 -24.03 -10.55
C ASP A 23 7.36 -22.78 -11.46
N ALA A 24 6.53 -21.76 -11.17
CA ALA A 24 6.55 -20.51 -11.92
C ALA A 24 7.94 -19.84 -11.87
N GLU A 25 8.52 -19.56 -13.04
CA GLU A 25 9.78 -18.82 -13.16
C GLU A 25 9.52 -17.32 -13.27
N TYR A 26 10.24 -16.53 -12.47
CA TYR A 26 10.18 -15.07 -12.48
C TYR A 26 11.45 -14.48 -13.10
N GLU A 27 11.32 -13.47 -13.97
CA GLU A 27 12.48 -12.74 -14.53
C GLU A 27 13.33 -12.09 -13.42
N ARG A 28 12.68 -11.63 -12.36
CA ARG A 28 13.31 -10.98 -11.22
C ARG A 28 12.53 -11.24 -9.94
N VAL A 29 13.25 -11.56 -8.87
CA VAL A 29 12.72 -11.66 -7.51
C VAL A 29 13.27 -10.50 -6.69
N ILE A 30 12.41 -9.82 -5.94
CA ILE A 30 12.76 -8.70 -5.06
C ILE A 30 12.31 -9.08 -3.65
N ASP A 31 13.26 -9.38 -2.77
CA ASP A 31 13.00 -9.69 -1.37
C ASP A 31 12.88 -8.40 -0.54
N ILE A 32 11.74 -8.21 0.13
CA ILE A 32 11.45 -7.02 0.93
C ILE A 32 11.15 -7.45 2.37
N ASN A 33 12.00 -7.04 3.32
CA ASN A 33 11.73 -7.24 4.74
C ASN A 33 10.80 -6.14 5.26
N LEU A 34 9.56 -6.51 5.59
CA LEU A 34 8.55 -5.56 6.09
C LEU A 34 8.94 -4.90 7.42
N SER A 35 9.76 -5.56 8.24
CA SER A 35 10.21 -5.01 9.53
C SER A 35 11.21 -3.86 9.39
N ASP A 36 11.88 -3.76 8.23
CA ASP A 36 12.87 -2.71 7.97
C ASP A 36 12.25 -1.47 7.31
N ILE A 37 10.96 -1.53 6.93
CA ILE A 37 10.27 -0.42 6.25
C ILE A 37 9.98 0.71 7.26
N THR A 38 10.52 1.88 6.96
CA THR A 38 10.21 3.12 7.68
C THR A 38 9.22 3.99 6.91
N PRO A 39 8.53 4.96 7.55
CA PRO A 39 7.71 5.92 6.84
C PRO A 39 8.49 6.67 5.75
N THR A 40 7.92 6.74 4.55
CA THR A 40 8.53 7.40 3.39
C THR A 40 7.60 8.46 2.79
N VAL A 41 8.18 9.41 2.08
CA VAL A 41 7.45 10.42 1.31
C VAL A 41 7.94 10.39 -0.14
N SER A 42 7.01 10.27 -1.09
CA SER A 42 7.31 10.50 -2.51
C SER A 42 7.36 11.99 -2.79
N CYS A 43 8.56 12.54 -2.94
CA CYS A 43 8.77 13.95 -3.19
C CYS A 43 8.39 14.33 -4.64
N PRO A 44 8.05 15.60 -4.90
CA PRO A 44 7.76 16.06 -6.25
C PRO A 44 8.93 15.81 -7.23
N HIS A 45 8.70 15.63 -8.52
CA HIS A 45 7.40 15.55 -9.21
C HIS A 45 7.06 14.11 -9.67
N LEU A 46 7.83 13.11 -9.22
CA LEU A 46 7.67 11.72 -9.63
C LEU A 46 7.56 10.80 -8.41
N PRO A 47 6.66 9.80 -8.43
CA PRO A 47 6.52 8.86 -7.32
C PRO A 47 7.82 8.14 -6.92
N GLU A 48 8.69 7.86 -7.90
CA GLU A 48 9.98 7.21 -7.67
C GLU A 48 10.98 8.05 -6.86
N ASN A 49 10.77 9.37 -6.73
CA ASN A 49 11.57 10.24 -5.88
C ASN A 49 11.18 10.07 -4.41
N THR A 50 11.20 8.83 -3.93
CA THR A 50 10.80 8.46 -2.57
C THR A 50 11.99 8.49 -1.62
N LYS A 51 11.80 9.11 -0.46
CA LYS A 51 12.81 9.25 0.59
C LYS A 51 12.24 8.88 1.96
N PRO A 52 13.05 8.37 2.91
CA PRO A 52 12.62 8.26 4.29
C PRO A 52 12.15 9.61 4.82
N ALA A 53 11.00 9.63 5.49
CA ALA A 53 10.44 10.87 6.04
C ALA A 53 11.40 11.52 7.06
N SER A 54 12.20 10.71 7.76
CA SER A 54 13.22 11.14 8.72
C SER A 54 14.38 11.94 8.11
N GLU A 55 14.60 11.84 6.80
CA GLU A 55 15.64 12.61 6.09
C GLU A 55 15.12 13.97 5.60
N LEU A 56 13.81 14.19 5.64
CA LEU A 56 13.21 15.47 5.28
C LEU A 56 13.32 16.45 6.44
N GLY A 57 13.73 17.67 6.13
CA GLY A 57 13.77 18.77 7.11
C GLY A 57 12.42 19.45 7.27
N ASP A 58 12.45 20.64 7.87
CA ASP A 58 11.26 21.47 8.02
C ASP A 58 10.78 22.01 6.67
N ILE A 59 9.67 21.46 6.20
CA ILE A 59 8.98 21.91 4.98
C ILE A 59 7.64 22.48 5.41
N LYS A 60 7.37 23.73 5.01
CA LYS A 60 6.06 24.34 5.25
C LYS A 60 5.02 23.59 4.42
N ILE A 61 3.99 23.07 5.10
CA ILE A 61 2.83 22.44 4.47
C ILE A 61 1.64 23.39 4.58
N ASP A 62 1.16 23.87 3.44
CA ASP A 62 0.00 24.77 3.39
C ASP A 62 -1.34 24.02 3.36
N GLN A 63 -1.34 22.77 2.89
CA GLN A 63 -2.53 21.95 2.77
C GLN A 63 -2.19 20.47 2.99
N VAL A 64 -3.07 19.77 3.69
CA VAL A 64 -3.05 18.30 3.81
C VAL A 64 -4.36 17.76 3.25
N VAL A 65 -4.26 16.72 2.41
CA VAL A 65 -5.42 15.98 1.89
C VAL A 65 -5.27 14.53 2.32
N ILE A 66 -6.23 14.03 3.07
CA ILE A 66 -6.26 12.65 3.57
C ILE A 66 -7.44 11.95 2.88
N GLY A 67 -7.17 10.81 2.25
CA GLY A 67 -8.16 10.08 1.47
C GLY A 67 -8.05 10.34 -0.04
N SER A 68 -8.13 9.26 -0.78
CA SER A 68 -8.04 9.13 -2.23
C SER A 68 -8.57 7.75 -2.64
N CYS A 69 -8.24 7.26 -3.83
CA CYS A 69 -8.53 5.88 -4.21
C CYS A 69 -7.55 4.87 -3.57
N THR A 70 -6.36 5.29 -3.14
CA THR A 70 -5.31 4.40 -2.59
C THR A 70 -5.36 4.29 -1.07
N ASN A 71 -5.82 5.35 -0.40
CA ASN A 71 -6.04 5.43 1.05
C ASN A 71 -7.40 6.10 1.30
N GLY A 72 -8.12 5.76 2.36
CA GLY A 72 -9.45 6.30 2.65
C GLY A 72 -10.48 5.26 3.08
N ARG A 73 -10.04 4.03 3.37
CA ARG A 73 -10.83 3.06 4.11
C ARG A 73 -11.00 3.53 5.55
N MET A 74 -11.91 2.89 6.29
CA MET A 74 -12.15 3.22 7.70
C MET A 74 -10.87 3.14 8.55
N GLU A 75 -10.07 2.08 8.36
CA GLU A 75 -8.77 1.91 9.02
C GLU A 75 -7.80 3.07 8.75
N ASP A 76 -7.80 3.63 7.54
CA ASP A 76 -6.93 4.76 7.18
C ASP A 76 -7.37 6.04 7.92
N MET A 77 -8.68 6.26 8.03
CA MET A 77 -9.27 7.42 8.71
C MET A 77 -9.10 7.33 10.23
N GLU A 78 -9.21 6.13 10.79
CA GLU A 78 -8.94 5.85 12.20
C GLU A 78 -7.48 6.07 12.56
N ALA A 79 -6.54 5.68 11.69
CA ALA A 79 -5.11 5.92 11.91
C ALA A 79 -4.72 7.41 11.81
N ALA A 80 -5.53 8.22 11.11
CA ALA A 80 -5.28 9.64 10.90
C ALA A 80 -5.86 10.55 11.98
N TYR A 81 -6.81 10.07 12.80
CA TYR A 81 -7.50 10.82 13.85
C TYR A 81 -6.89 10.54 15.23
#